data_AF-A0A3A8J5E4-F1
#
_entry.id   AF-A0A3A8J5E4-F1
#
_cell.length_a   1.000
_cell.length_b   1.000
_cell.length_c   1.000
_cell.angle_alpha   90.00
_cell.angle_beta   90.00
_cell.angle_gamma   90.00
#
_symmetry.space_group_name_H-M   'P 1'
#
loop_
_entity.id
_entity.type
_entity.pdbx_description
1 polymer ?
#
loop_
_entity_poly.entity_id
_entity_poly.type
_entity_poly.pdbx_seq_one_letter_code
_entity_poly.pdbx_strand_id
1 'polypeptide(L)'
;VLGGGLLRKQPEGFKGYRLLPILLVGALFLDLVLSEGRSPLDAEAQAAVALRNFHEAAQKQATAEAVPVEARALQPLVDALGTPPYRLRGVQVPAYALQVRRNCEGPARDASGTRPGTLLYCVASDGKQAWVTLAGLPAEVRFGAPGLFSTRGEPRFSVVRARSPEENEAQPAMELELPEAASGGEATSISP
;
A
#
# COMPACT_ATOMS: atom_id res chain seq x y z
N VAL A 1 -8.49 -8.77 40.98
CA VAL A 1 -8.93 -7.66 41.85
C VAL A 1 -9.05 -6.41 40.97
N LEU A 2 -10.05 -5.55 41.21
CA LEU A 2 -10.44 -4.34 40.46
C LEU A 2 -11.70 -4.50 39.57
N GLY A 3 -12.76 -5.06 40.15
CA GLY A 3 -14.13 -4.83 39.71
C GLY A 3 -14.96 -4.52 40.96
N GLY A 4 -15.68 -3.41 40.96
CA GLY A 4 -16.62 -3.06 42.04
C GLY A 4 -16.11 -1.96 42.97
N GLY A 5 -16.24 -0.70 42.56
CA GLY A 5 -15.86 0.43 43.43
C GLY A 5 -16.43 1.80 43.08
N LEU A 6 -17.38 1.93 42.15
CA LEU A 6 -17.88 3.24 41.69
C LEU A 6 -19.41 3.36 41.79
N LEU A 7 -20.01 2.87 42.88
CA LEU A 7 -21.45 2.95 43.14
C LEU A 7 -21.76 3.44 44.55
N ARG A 8 -21.05 4.46 45.05
CA ARG A 8 -21.35 4.99 46.38
C ARG A 8 -21.16 6.50 46.50
N LYS A 9 -22.16 7.23 46.00
CA LYS A 9 -22.76 8.47 46.55
C LYS A 9 -23.66 9.09 45.49
N GLN A 10 -24.95 8.75 45.50
CA GLN A 10 -25.98 9.45 44.72
C GLN A 10 -26.46 10.67 45.52
N PRO A 11 -26.38 11.89 44.96
CA PRO A 11 -27.28 12.98 45.36
C PRO A 11 -28.66 12.76 44.71
N GLU A 12 -29.73 12.99 45.47
CA GLU A 12 -31.15 12.71 45.18
C GLU A 12 -31.78 13.46 43.97
N GLY A 13 -30.97 13.93 43.02
CA GLY A 13 -31.42 14.60 41.79
C GLY A 13 -30.88 14.00 40.49
N PHE A 14 -30.14 12.88 40.55
CA PHE A 14 -29.46 12.33 39.38
C PHE A 14 -30.44 11.60 38.45
N LYS A 15 -31.04 12.36 37.51
CA LYS A 15 -31.82 11.86 36.39
C LYS A 15 -30.92 11.03 35.46
N GLY A 16 -30.73 9.74 35.74
CA GLY A 16 -29.91 8.82 34.94
C GLY A 16 -30.24 8.79 33.44
N TYR A 17 -31.48 9.15 33.08
CA TYR A 17 -31.94 9.31 31.69
C TYR A 17 -31.23 10.45 30.94
N ARG A 18 -30.57 11.40 31.61
CA ARG A 18 -29.79 12.47 30.95
C ARG A 18 -28.38 12.06 30.55
N LEU A 19 -27.81 11.06 31.22
CA LEU A 19 -26.50 10.50 30.86
C LEU A 19 -26.60 9.44 29.77
N LEU A 20 -27.74 8.76 29.67
CA LEU A 20 -27.97 7.70 28.70
C LEU A 20 -27.73 8.14 27.23
N PRO A 21 -28.17 9.33 26.77
CA PRO A 21 -27.85 9.83 25.44
C PRO A 21 -26.35 10.05 25.25
N ILE A 22 -25.66 10.59 26.25
CA ILE A 22 -24.22 10.88 26.18
C ILE A 22 -23.41 9.57 26.09
N LEU A 23 -23.77 8.57 26.90
CA LEU A 23 -23.15 7.25 26.86
C LEU A 23 -23.43 6.54 25.54
N LEU A 24 -24.64 6.69 24.98
CA LEU A 24 -25.01 6.09 23.70
C LEU A 24 -24.25 6.72 22.54
N VAL A 25 -24.08 8.04 22.53
CA VAL A 25 -23.22 8.74 21.56
C VAL A 25 -21.76 8.32 21.73
N GLY A 26 -21.25 8.21 22.95
CA GLY A 26 -19.88 7.74 23.22
C GLY A 26 -19.65 6.30 22.76
N ALA A 27 -20.63 5.41 22.97
CA ALA A 27 -20.58 4.02 22.52
C ALA A 27 -20.64 3.93 20.99
N LEU A 28 -21.50 4.70 20.32
CA LEU A 28 -21.55 4.79 18.86
C LEU A 28 -20.25 5.34 18.27
N PHE A 29 -19.64 6.33 18.91
CA PHE A 29 -18.36 6.88 18.46
C PHE A 29 -17.22 5.87 18.61
N LEU A 30 -17.19 5.13 19.74
CA LEU A 30 -16.24 4.03 19.93
C LEU A 30 -16.44 2.91 18.91
N ASP A 31 -17.68 2.52 18.64
CA ASP A 31 -18.02 1.51 17.62
C ASP A 31 -17.60 1.99 16.22
N LEU A 32 -17.84 3.27 15.90
CA LEU A 32 -17.43 3.88 14.65
C LEU A 32 -15.91 3.85 14.49
N VAL A 33 -15.16 4.32 15.48
CA VAL A 33 -13.67 4.32 15.46
C VAL A 33 -13.11 2.90 15.37
N LEU A 34 -13.72 1.92 16.04
CA LEU A 34 -13.33 0.51 15.93
C LEU A 34 -13.67 -0.10 14.57
N SER A 35 -14.75 0.36 13.94
CA SER A 35 -15.18 -0.10 12.62
C SER A 35 -14.37 0.50 11.47
N GLU A 36 -13.94 1.76 11.58
CA GLU A 36 -13.03 2.40 10.62
C GLU A 36 -11.66 1.69 10.55
N GLY A 37 -11.26 0.98 11.62
CA GLY A 37 -10.07 0.14 11.63
C GLY A 37 -10.18 -1.14 10.79
N ARG A 38 -11.38 -1.50 10.30
CA ARG A 38 -11.56 -2.64 9.39
C ARG A 38 -11.55 -2.12 7.96
N SER A 39 -10.50 -2.45 7.22
CA SER A 39 -10.43 -2.13 5.79
C SER A 39 -11.69 -2.66 5.09
N PRO A 40 -12.41 -1.82 4.31
CA PRO A 40 -13.63 -2.22 3.60
C PRO A 40 -13.35 -3.26 2.50
N LEU A 41 -12.07 -3.46 2.18
CA LEU A 41 -11.60 -4.43 1.21
C LEU A 41 -11.43 -5.79 1.85
N ASP A 42 -11.81 -6.85 1.13
CA ASP A 42 -11.44 -8.21 1.52
C ASP A 42 -9.92 -8.43 1.42
N ALA A 43 -9.43 -9.52 2.01
CA ALA A 43 -8.00 -9.82 2.04
C ALA A 43 -7.40 -9.98 0.63
N GLU A 44 -8.20 -10.47 -0.33
CA GLU A 44 -7.81 -10.61 -1.73
C GLU A 44 -7.58 -9.23 -2.37
N ALA A 45 -8.55 -8.32 -2.28
CA ALA A 45 -8.42 -6.99 -2.83
C ALA A 45 -7.27 -6.22 -2.18
N GLN A 46 -7.07 -6.36 -0.87
CA GLN A 46 -5.91 -5.77 -0.17
C GLN A 46 -4.58 -6.31 -0.71
N ALA A 47 -4.47 -7.63 -0.91
CA ALA A 47 -3.28 -8.26 -1.47
C ALA A 47 -3.00 -7.83 -2.92
N ALA A 48 -4.05 -7.75 -3.74
CA ALA A 48 -3.95 -7.29 -5.13
C ALA A 48 -3.52 -5.82 -5.21
N VAL A 49 -4.09 -4.95 -4.37
CA VAL A 49 -3.70 -3.53 -4.27
C VAL A 49 -2.25 -3.39 -3.81
N ALA A 50 -1.83 -4.14 -2.79
CA ALA A 50 -0.44 -4.11 -2.33
C ALA A 50 0.54 -4.53 -3.42
N LEU A 51 0.25 -5.61 -4.15
CA LEU A 51 1.08 -6.06 -5.28
C LEU A 51 1.14 -5.02 -6.40
N ARG A 52 0.02 -4.37 -6.72
CA ARG A 52 -0.04 -3.31 -7.73
C ARG A 52 0.74 -2.07 -7.31
N ASN A 53 0.54 -1.58 -6.09
CA ASN A 53 1.23 -0.39 -5.57
C ASN A 53 2.73 -0.60 -5.50
N PHE A 54 3.18 -1.77 -5.04
CA PHE A 54 4.60 -2.11 -5.04
C PHE A 54 5.16 -2.14 -6.47
N HIS A 55 4.45 -2.77 -7.41
CA HIS A 55 4.85 -2.81 -8.81
C HIS A 55 5.00 -1.40 -9.41
N GLU A 56 3.98 -0.56 -9.27
CA GLU A 56 4.01 0.81 -9.78
C GLU A 56 5.18 1.61 -9.20
N ALA A 57 5.44 1.46 -7.90
CA ALA A 57 6.55 2.15 -7.24
C ALA A 57 7.93 1.60 -7.66
N ALA A 58 8.06 0.28 -7.81
CA ALA A 58 9.30 -0.35 -8.27
C ALA A 58 9.58 -0.01 -9.75
N GLN A 59 8.54 0.05 -10.58
CA GLN A 59 8.63 0.47 -11.98
C GLN A 59 9.11 1.93 -12.10
N LYS A 60 8.64 2.82 -11.21
CA LYS A 60 9.15 4.20 -11.12
C LYS A 60 10.63 4.26 -10.71
N GLN A 61 11.17 3.27 -10.03
CA GLN A 61 12.60 3.22 -9.70
C GLN A 61 13.45 2.52 -10.77
N ALA A 62 12.83 1.84 -11.74
CA ALA A 62 13.56 1.21 -12.84
C ALA A 62 14.20 2.26 -13.75
N THR A 63 15.43 1.98 -14.18
CA THR A 63 16.18 2.81 -15.13
C THR A 63 16.02 2.26 -16.54
N ALA A 64 16.60 2.94 -17.54
CA ALA A 64 16.63 2.44 -18.92
C ALA A 64 17.49 1.16 -19.07
N GLU A 65 18.44 0.96 -18.17
CA GLU A 65 19.41 -0.15 -18.25
C GLU A 65 19.01 -1.34 -17.39
N ALA A 66 18.40 -1.11 -16.22
CA ALA A 66 18.14 -2.17 -15.25
C ALA A 66 16.97 -1.88 -14.31
N VAL A 67 16.44 -2.94 -13.70
CA VAL A 67 15.50 -2.87 -12.57
C VAL A 67 16.25 -2.74 -11.25
N PRO A 68 15.64 -2.18 -10.19
CA PRO A 68 16.27 -2.10 -8.86
C PRO A 68 16.56 -3.49 -8.28
N VAL A 69 17.84 -3.81 -8.06
CA VAL A 69 18.29 -5.14 -7.57
C VAL A 69 18.66 -5.17 -6.09
N GLU A 70 18.74 -4.01 -5.45
CA GLU A 70 19.17 -3.86 -4.07
C GLU A 70 17.97 -3.83 -3.13
N ALA A 71 17.95 -4.75 -2.16
CA ALA A 71 16.85 -4.84 -1.19
C ALA A 71 16.66 -3.53 -0.42
N ARG A 72 17.75 -2.80 -0.13
CA ARG A 72 17.70 -1.50 0.57
C ARG A 72 16.97 -0.42 -0.22
N ALA A 73 17.04 -0.44 -1.55
CA ALA A 73 16.33 0.52 -2.39
C ALA A 73 14.83 0.22 -2.47
N LEU A 74 14.47 -1.07 -2.41
CA LEU A 74 13.09 -1.55 -2.46
C LEU A 74 12.38 -1.53 -1.10
N GLN A 75 13.12 -1.58 0.02
CA GLN A 75 12.54 -1.65 1.37
C GLN A 75 11.56 -0.51 1.68
N PRO A 76 11.85 0.77 1.35
CA PRO A 76 10.90 1.87 1.58
C PRO A 76 9.57 1.66 0.83
N LEU A 77 9.60 1.00 -0.33
CA LEU A 77 8.39 0.69 -1.09
C LEU A 77 7.53 -0.35 -0.37
N VAL A 78 8.16 -1.30 0.32
CA VAL A 78 7.48 -2.33 1.13
C VAL A 78 6.91 -1.72 2.40
N ASP A 79 7.66 -0.86 3.06
CA ASP A 79 7.24 -0.20 4.31
C ASP A 79 6.01 0.71 4.05
N ALA A 80 5.94 1.35 2.88
CA ALA A 80 4.80 2.17 2.46
C ALA A 80 3.49 1.39 2.24
N LEU A 81 3.54 0.05 2.11
CA LEU A 81 2.34 -0.79 1.95
C LEU A 81 1.56 -0.98 3.25
N GLY A 82 2.16 -0.66 4.40
CA GLY A 82 1.55 -0.79 5.71
C GLY A 82 1.45 -2.24 6.18
N THR A 83 0.28 -2.60 6.74
CA THR A 83 0.06 -3.91 7.38
C THR A 83 -0.60 -4.88 6.40
N PRO A 84 -0.06 -6.10 6.21
CA PRO A 84 -0.68 -7.11 5.36
C PRO A 84 -1.97 -7.69 5.97
N PRO A 85 -2.92 -8.19 5.16
CA PRO A 85 -4.20 -8.74 5.64
C PRO A 85 -4.09 -10.13 6.32
N TYR A 86 -2.88 -10.65 6.51
CA TYR A 86 -2.66 -12.03 6.94
C TYR A 86 -2.48 -12.16 8.46
N ARG A 87 -2.90 -13.31 9.01
CA ARG A 87 -2.66 -13.68 10.39
C ARG A 87 -1.85 -14.95 10.48
N LEU A 88 -0.85 -14.96 11.34
CA LEU A 88 -0.04 -16.14 11.64
C LEU A 88 -0.40 -16.62 13.05
N ARG A 89 -0.99 -17.82 13.15
CA ARG A 89 -1.44 -18.42 14.43
C ARG A 89 -2.36 -17.47 15.22
N GLY A 90 -3.27 -16.79 14.52
CA GLY A 90 -4.23 -15.84 15.11
C GLY A 90 -3.67 -14.44 15.36
N VAL A 91 -2.36 -14.22 15.24
CA VAL A 91 -1.73 -12.91 15.43
C VAL A 91 -1.59 -12.19 14.09
N GLN A 92 -1.94 -10.91 14.06
CA GLN A 92 -1.79 -10.08 12.85
C GLN A 92 -0.32 -10.01 12.44
N VAL A 93 -0.05 -10.23 11.15
CA VAL A 93 1.29 -10.03 10.59
C VAL A 93 1.56 -8.51 10.57
N PRO A 94 2.63 -8.02 11.22
CA PRO A 94 2.76 -6.59 11.54
C PRO A 94 3.10 -5.69 10.35
N ALA A 95 3.85 -6.21 9.37
CA ALA A 95 4.32 -5.46 8.21
C ALA A 95 4.58 -6.42 7.06
N TYR A 96 4.62 -5.92 5.83
CA TYR A 96 5.12 -6.69 4.70
C TYR A 96 6.64 -6.94 4.86
N ALA A 97 7.13 -8.00 4.24
CA ALA A 97 8.57 -8.30 4.16
C ALA A 97 9.02 -8.37 2.70
N LEU A 98 10.31 -8.24 2.45
CA LEU A 98 10.90 -8.34 1.12
C LEU A 98 11.91 -9.49 1.07
N GLN A 99 11.85 -10.31 0.03
CA GLN A 99 12.91 -11.24 -0.32
C GLN A 99 13.31 -11.01 -1.78
N VAL A 100 14.54 -10.54 -1.99
CA VAL A 100 15.11 -10.37 -3.33
C VAL A 100 15.88 -11.64 -3.71
N ARG A 101 15.57 -12.19 -4.89
CA ARG A 101 16.25 -13.34 -5.51
C ARG A 101 16.83 -12.88 -6.84
N ARG A 102 18.01 -13.39 -7.21
CA ARG A 102 18.72 -13.04 -8.46
C ARG A 102 18.80 -14.24 -9.39
N ASN A 103 19.08 -13.99 -10.66
CA ASN A 103 19.25 -15.00 -11.70
C ASN A 103 18.02 -15.92 -11.85
N CYS A 104 16.82 -15.32 -11.79
CA CYS A 104 15.57 -16.06 -11.93
C CYS A 104 15.16 -16.17 -13.40
N GLU A 105 14.56 -17.30 -13.78
CA GLU A 105 14.00 -17.52 -15.13
C GLU A 105 12.52 -17.10 -15.23
N GLY A 106 11.91 -16.71 -14.11
CA GLY A 106 10.49 -16.38 -14.04
C GLY A 106 10.04 -15.96 -12.63
N PRO A 107 8.72 -15.81 -12.42
CA PRO A 107 8.15 -15.56 -11.09
C PRO A 107 8.43 -16.73 -10.14
N ALA A 108 8.42 -16.45 -8.84
CA ALA A 108 8.53 -17.52 -7.85
C ALA A 108 7.39 -18.53 -8.06
N ARG A 109 7.72 -19.82 -8.02
CA ARG A 109 6.77 -20.94 -8.22
C ARG A 109 6.25 -21.52 -6.90
N ASP A 110 6.93 -21.22 -5.80
CA ASP A 110 6.52 -21.57 -4.45
C ASP A 110 6.87 -20.45 -3.47
N ALA A 111 6.21 -20.50 -2.31
CA ALA A 111 6.49 -19.65 -1.16
C ALA A 111 6.85 -20.50 0.07
N SER A 112 7.38 -21.71 -0.13
CA SER A 112 7.67 -22.64 0.97
C SER A 112 8.68 -22.04 1.94
N GLY A 113 8.41 -22.16 3.24
CA GLY A 113 9.25 -21.56 4.29
C GLY A 113 9.24 -20.03 4.34
N THR A 114 8.43 -19.37 3.50
CA THR A 114 8.30 -17.91 3.48
C THR A 114 7.15 -17.48 4.41
N ARG A 115 7.36 -16.40 5.16
CA ARG A 115 6.32 -15.83 6.02
C ARG A 115 5.18 -15.22 5.17
N PRO A 116 3.90 -15.36 5.54
CA PRO A 116 2.82 -14.64 4.87
C PRO A 116 3.05 -13.12 4.91
N GLY A 117 2.66 -12.43 3.84
CA GLY A 117 2.92 -11.00 3.65
C GLY A 117 4.34 -10.70 3.16
N THR A 118 5.05 -11.66 2.58
CA THR A 118 6.38 -11.41 1.98
C THR A 118 6.26 -11.21 0.48
N LEU A 119 6.80 -10.12 -0.03
CA LEU A 119 7.00 -9.89 -1.46
C LEU A 119 8.29 -10.59 -1.90
N LEU A 120 8.15 -11.53 -2.82
CA LEU A 120 9.25 -12.21 -3.48
C LEU A 120 9.55 -11.44 -4.77
N TYR A 121 10.73 -10.83 -4.84
CA TYR A 121 11.21 -10.04 -5.96
C TYR A 121 12.32 -10.81 -6.69
N CYS A 122 11.98 -11.43 -7.81
CA CYS A 122 12.86 -12.31 -8.58
C CYS A 122 13.43 -11.55 -9.77
N VAL A 123 14.71 -11.23 -9.76
CA VAL A 123 15.41 -10.50 -10.82
C VAL A 123 15.95 -11.47 -11.85
N ALA A 124 15.71 -11.21 -13.13
CA ALA A 124 16.30 -11.97 -14.22
C ALA A 124 17.83 -11.84 -14.27
N SER A 125 18.48 -12.82 -14.90
CA SER A 125 19.94 -12.84 -15.05
C SER A 125 20.50 -11.64 -15.82
N ASP A 126 19.70 -11.05 -16.72
CA ASP A 126 20.08 -9.86 -17.49
C ASP A 126 19.87 -8.54 -16.72
N GLY A 127 19.22 -8.58 -15.55
CA GLY A 127 18.89 -7.40 -14.76
C GLY A 127 17.85 -6.46 -15.40
N LYS A 128 17.26 -6.82 -16.54
CA LYS A 128 16.31 -5.96 -17.28
C LYS A 128 14.87 -6.16 -16.89
N GLN A 129 14.58 -7.26 -16.20
CA GLN A 129 13.24 -7.56 -15.72
C GLN A 129 13.28 -8.20 -14.33
N ALA A 130 12.20 -7.99 -13.59
CA ALA A 130 11.95 -8.71 -12.36
C ALA A 130 10.47 -9.07 -12.24
N TRP A 131 10.21 -10.22 -11.64
CA TRP A 131 8.87 -10.67 -11.28
C TRP A 131 8.62 -10.43 -9.79
N VAL A 132 7.47 -9.87 -9.47
CA VAL A 132 7.02 -9.70 -8.10
C VAL A 132 5.86 -10.64 -7.84
N THR A 133 5.99 -11.46 -6.80
CA THR A 133 4.93 -12.35 -6.31
C THR A 133 4.73 -12.11 -4.82
N LEU A 134 3.50 -12.26 -4.33
CA LEU A 134 3.20 -12.13 -2.91
C LEU A 134 3.04 -13.53 -2.28
N ALA A 135 3.75 -13.78 -1.18
CA ALA A 135 3.52 -14.95 -0.34
C ALA A 135 2.35 -14.68 0.61
N GLY A 136 1.33 -15.54 0.58
CA GLY A 136 0.07 -15.33 1.27
C GLY A 136 -0.80 -16.59 1.25
N LEU A 137 -2.11 -16.42 1.30
CA LEU A 137 -3.06 -17.51 1.04
C LEU A 137 -3.68 -17.31 -0.35
N PRO A 138 -4.01 -18.39 -1.07
CA PRO A 138 -4.92 -18.34 -2.21
C PRO A 138 -6.22 -17.62 -1.84
N ALA A 139 -6.80 -16.85 -2.75
CA ALA A 139 -8.03 -16.10 -2.51
C ALA A 139 -9.20 -16.99 -2.05
N GLU A 140 -9.21 -18.25 -2.49
CA GLU A 140 -10.24 -19.24 -2.18
C GLU A 140 -10.09 -19.87 -0.79
N VAL A 141 -8.94 -19.65 -0.13
CA VAL A 141 -8.56 -20.35 1.11
C VAL A 141 -8.47 -19.38 2.27
N ARG A 142 -9.30 -19.61 3.30
CA ARG A 142 -9.30 -18.77 4.52
C ARG A 142 -8.21 -19.12 5.53
N PHE A 143 -7.77 -20.38 5.57
CA PHE A 143 -6.78 -20.88 6.53
C PHE A 143 -5.89 -21.92 5.86
N GLY A 144 -4.60 -21.90 6.15
CA GLY A 144 -3.67 -22.89 5.60
C GLY A 144 -2.22 -22.50 5.79
N ALA A 145 -1.33 -23.32 5.22
CA ALA A 145 0.07 -22.96 5.06
C ALA A 145 0.18 -21.81 4.04
N PRO A 146 1.13 -20.88 4.22
CA PRO A 146 1.40 -19.85 3.22
C PRO A 146 1.83 -20.47 1.89
N GLY A 147 1.22 -20.00 0.82
CA GLY A 147 1.56 -20.29 -0.57
C GLY A 147 1.79 -18.99 -1.35
N LEU A 148 1.73 -19.06 -2.67
CA LEU A 148 1.67 -17.86 -3.49
C LEU A 148 0.25 -17.32 -3.50
N PHE A 149 0.11 -16.00 -3.42
CA PHE A 149 -1.17 -15.35 -3.64
C PHE A 149 -1.66 -15.68 -5.05
N SER A 150 -2.85 -16.27 -5.12
CA SER A 150 -3.47 -16.72 -6.36
C SER A 150 -4.94 -16.34 -6.39
N THR A 151 -5.45 -16.07 -7.59
CA THR A 151 -6.87 -15.88 -7.85
C THR A 151 -7.29 -16.90 -8.91
N ARG A 152 -8.36 -17.64 -8.66
CA ARG A 152 -8.85 -18.75 -9.47
C ARG A 152 -7.81 -19.85 -9.69
N GLY A 153 -6.97 -20.10 -8.67
CA GLY A 153 -5.91 -21.11 -8.71
C GLY A 153 -4.66 -20.70 -9.51
N GLU A 154 -4.62 -19.50 -10.09
CA GLU A 154 -3.45 -18.99 -10.81
C GLU A 154 -2.63 -18.02 -9.96
N PRO A 155 -1.32 -18.25 -9.75
CA PRO A 155 -0.45 -17.32 -9.03
C PRO A 155 -0.46 -15.94 -9.67
N ARG A 156 -0.72 -14.92 -8.85
CA ARG A 156 -0.69 -13.52 -9.29
C ARG A 156 0.73 -12.98 -9.17
N PHE A 157 1.21 -12.40 -10.25
CA PHE A 157 2.50 -11.74 -10.30
C PHE A 157 2.42 -10.45 -11.11
N SER A 158 3.36 -9.56 -10.89
CA SER A 158 3.60 -8.38 -11.71
C SER A 158 5.02 -8.40 -12.25
N VAL A 159 5.24 -7.73 -13.38
CA VAL A 159 6.55 -7.69 -14.05
C VAL A 159 7.06 -6.26 -14.06
N VAL A 160 8.18 -6.02 -13.40
CA VAL A 160 8.92 -4.76 -13.46
C VAL A 160 9.93 -4.88 -14.58
N ARG A 161 10.03 -3.88 -15.45
CA ARG A 161 10.96 -3.87 -16.59
C ARG A 161 11.80 -2.61 -16.58
N ALA A 162 13.02 -2.71 -17.09
CA ALA A 162 13.80 -1.54 -17.48
C ALA A 162 12.97 -0.69 -18.47
N ARG A 163 13.02 0.64 -18.31
CA ARG A 163 12.23 1.54 -19.16
C ARG A 163 12.76 1.50 -20.58
N SER A 164 11.87 1.47 -21.57
CA SER A 164 12.30 1.67 -22.96
C SER A 164 12.73 3.12 -23.17
N PRO A 165 13.78 3.38 -23.97
CA PRO A 165 14.24 4.74 -24.24
C PRO A 165 13.15 5.64 -24.88
N GLU A 166 12.18 5.08 -25.60
CA GLU A 166 11.03 5.83 -26.17
C GLU A 166 10.08 6.44 -25.12
N GLU A 167 10.00 5.89 -23.89
CA GLU A 167 9.18 6.49 -22.82
C GLU A 167 9.85 7.71 -22.16
N ASN A 168 11.15 7.92 -22.41
CA ASN A 168 11.94 8.96 -21.76
C ASN A 168 11.75 10.35 -22.41
N GLU A 169 11.15 10.41 -23.60
CA GLU A 169 10.93 11.66 -24.37
C GLU A 169 9.49 12.20 -24.22
N ALA A 170 8.58 11.46 -23.60
CA ALA A 170 7.14 11.78 -23.55
C ALA A 170 6.71 12.68 -22.37
N GLN A 171 7.63 13.41 -21.74
CA GLN A 171 7.28 14.56 -20.90
C GLN A 171 8.00 15.81 -21.41
N PRO A 172 7.53 16.46 -22.49
CA PRO A 172 7.81 17.86 -22.64
C PRO A 172 7.11 18.58 -21.48
N ALA A 173 7.90 19.32 -20.70
CA ALA A 173 7.41 20.32 -19.78
C ALA A 173 6.44 21.22 -20.57
N MET A 174 5.15 21.09 -20.30
CA MET A 174 4.15 22.03 -20.79
C MET A 174 4.34 23.28 -19.94
N GLU A 175 5.33 24.08 -20.31
CA GLU A 175 5.57 25.42 -19.79
C GLU A 175 4.37 26.27 -20.23
N LEU A 176 3.40 26.44 -19.32
CA LEU A 176 2.33 27.41 -19.50
C LEU A 176 2.97 28.81 -19.48
N GLU A 177 3.35 29.31 -20.65
CA GLU A 177 3.50 30.75 -20.86
C GLU A 177 2.11 31.39 -20.65
N LEU A 178 1.88 31.92 -19.44
CA LEU A 178 0.81 32.88 -19.20
C LEU A 178 1.19 34.17 -19.94
N PRO A 179 0.35 34.72 -20.83
CA PRO A 179 0.61 36.04 -21.39
C PRO A 179 0.51 37.09 -20.29
N GLU A 180 1.65 37.72 -20.00
CA GLU A 180 1.78 38.85 -19.08
C GLU A 180 0.97 40.04 -19.64
N ALA A 181 -0.04 40.47 -18.90
CA ALA A 181 -0.80 41.67 -19.20
C ALA A 181 0.07 42.91 -19.00
N ALA A 182 0.64 43.45 -20.08
CA ALA A 182 1.28 44.77 -20.05
C ALA A 182 0.21 45.87 -20.16
N SER A 183 -0.21 46.33 -18.99
CA SER A 183 -0.85 47.63 -18.75
C SER A 183 0.19 48.76 -18.83
N GLY A 184 -0.18 49.90 -19.42
CA GLY A 184 0.42 51.21 -19.13
C GLY A 184 1.14 51.85 -20.30
N GLY A 185 0.52 52.88 -20.89
CA GLY A 185 1.12 53.69 -21.94
C GLY A 185 2.12 54.73 -21.45
N GLU A 186 2.78 55.42 -22.39
CA GLU A 186 2.93 56.87 -22.40
C GLU A 186 3.41 57.32 -23.79
N ALA A 187 2.94 58.49 -24.22
CA ALA A 187 3.17 59.07 -25.54
C ALA A 187 4.44 59.94 -25.58
N THR A 188 5.18 59.91 -26.70
CA THR A 188 5.96 60.99 -27.37
C THR A 188 6.89 60.30 -28.41
N SER A 189 7.29 60.82 -29.58
CA SER A 189 7.17 62.12 -30.25
C SER A 189 7.52 61.93 -31.75
N ILE A 190 6.64 62.40 -32.64
CA ILE A 190 6.84 63.19 -33.88
C ILE A 190 8.20 63.12 -34.63
N SER A 191 8.15 62.50 -35.84
CA SER A 191 8.67 62.90 -37.19
C SER A 191 10.20 62.95 -37.53
N PRO A 192 10.56 63.00 -38.84
CA PRO A 192 11.53 62.12 -39.52
C PRO A 192 12.99 62.58 -39.53
#